data_AF-A0ABD7B5R8-F1
#
_entry.id   AF-A0ABD7B5R8-F1
#
_cell.length_a   1.000
_cell.length_b   1.000
_cell.length_c   1.000
_cell.angle_alpha   90.00
_cell.angle_beta   90.00
_cell.angle_gamma   90.00
#
_symmetry.space_group_name_H-M   'P 1'
#
loop_
_entity.id
_entity.type
_entity.pdbx_description
1 polymer ?
#
loop_
_entity_poly.entity_id
_entity_poly.type
_entity_poly.pdbx_seq_one_letter_code
_entity_poly.pdbx_strand_id
1 'polypeptide(L)' 'MKIVSLVIAAVLSFSSVATFAHSGGTDSKGCHTNHKTGDRHCH' A
#
# COMPACT_ATOMS: atom_id res chain seq x y z
N MET A 1 17.80 21.80 21.85
CA MET A 1 17.40 21.42 20.47
C MET A 1 17.65 19.95 20.18
N LYS A 2 18.87 19.42 20.39
CA LYS A 2 19.22 17.99 20.20
C LYS A 2 18.28 16.97 20.88
N ILE A 3 17.89 17.21 22.14
CA ILE A 3 16.99 16.30 22.88
C ILE A 3 15.58 16.28 22.28
N VAL A 4 15.07 17.44 21.87
CA VAL A 4 13.76 17.54 21.21
C VAL A 4 13.77 16.78 19.89
N SER A 5 14.83 16.91 19.09
CA SER A 5 15.01 16.14 17.86
C SER A 5 15.08 14.63 18.10
N LEU A 6 15.72 14.20 19.20
CA LEU A 6 15.81 12.78 19.56
C LEU A 6 14.46 12.19 19.96
N VAL A 7 13.66 12.96 20.70
CA VAL A 7 12.30 12.57 21.10
C VAL A 7 11.38 12.46 19.89
N ILE A 8 11.45 13.41 18.95
CA ILE A 8 10.64 13.36 17.71
C ILE A 8 11.02 12.15 16.86
N ALA A 9 12.32 11.87 16.70
CA ALA A 9 12.78 10.70 15.95
C ALA A 9 12.30 9.38 16.58
N ALA A 10 12.34 9.29 17.92
CA ALA A 10 11.86 8.11 18.65
C ALA A 10 10.35 7.87 18.47
N VAL A 11 9.54 8.93 18.45
CA VAL A 11 8.08 8.80 18.24
C VAL A 11 7.77 8.32 16.81
N LEU A 12 8.45 8.87 15.80
CA LEU A 12 8.23 8.50 14.39
C LEU A 12 8.64 7.07 14.05
N SER A 13 9.60 6.50 14.79
CA SER A 13 10.07 5.14 14.55
C SER A 13 9.07 4.03 14.94
N PHE A 14 8.05 4.33 15.75
CA PHE A 14 7.01 3.36 16.14
C PHE A 14 5.72 3.46 15.33
N SER A 15 5.61 4.41 14.41
CA SER A 15 4.44 4.57 13.54
C SER A 15 4.48 3.58 12.37
N SER A 16 4.25 2.29 12.65
CA SER A 16 3.85 1.33 11.61
C SER A 16 2.32 1.34 11.48
N VAL A 17 1.83 1.96 10.40
CA VAL A 17 0.40 1.90 10.05
C VAL A 17 0.15 0.62 9.26
N ALA A 18 -0.82 -0.19 9.72
CA ALA A 18 -1.28 -1.34 8.97
C ALA A 18 -1.96 -0.86 7.69
N THR A 19 -1.34 -1.12 6.54
CA THR A 19 -1.94 -0.85 5.23
C THR A 19 -2.68 -2.10 4.77
N PHE A 20 -3.93 -1.94 4.37
CA PHE A 20 -4.72 -3.07 3.87
C PHE A 20 -4.43 -3.20 2.37
N ALA A 21 -3.98 -4.37 1.94
CA ALA A 21 -3.79 -4.64 0.52
C ALA A 21 -5.17 -4.71 -0.15
N HIS A 22 -5.44 -3.78 -1.07
CA HIS A 22 -6.65 -3.78 -1.89
C HIS A 22 -6.35 -4.46 -3.24
N SER A 23 -7.37 -5.06 -3.86
CA SER A 23 -7.30 -5.89 -5.06
C SER A 23 -6.82 -5.18 -6.35
N GLY A 24 -6.57 -3.87 -6.30
CA GLY A 24 -5.91 -3.15 -7.39
C GLY A 24 -6.69 -3.11 -8.71
N GLY A 25 -8.02 -3.01 -8.69
CA GLY A 25 -8.82 -2.93 -9.91
C GLY A 25 -9.09 -4.27 -10.61
N THR A 26 -9.01 -5.37 -9.85
CA THR A 26 -9.56 -6.67 -10.22
C THR A 26 -11.05 -6.75 -9.86
N ASP A 27 -11.80 -7.57 -10.58
CA ASP A 27 -13.20 -7.85 -10.31
C ASP A 27 -13.39 -8.77 -9.09
N SER A 28 -14.64 -9.09 -8.77
CA SER A 28 -15.00 -10.00 -7.67
C SER A 28 -14.40 -11.42 -7.77
N LYS A 29 -13.81 -11.78 -8.91
CA LYS A 29 -13.11 -13.05 -9.14
C LYS A 29 -11.59 -12.91 -9.12
N GLY A 30 -11.05 -11.73 -8.81
CA GLY A 30 -9.61 -11.47 -8.86
C GLY A 30 -9.08 -11.25 -10.28
N CYS A 31 -9.95 -10.99 -11.27
CA CYS A 31 -9.54 -10.83 -12.66
C CYS A 31 -9.52 -9.36 -13.12
N HIS A 32 -8.58 -9.01 -13.97
CA HIS A 32 -8.43 -7.69 -14.60
C HIS A 32 -8.27 -7.85 -16.12
N THR A 33 -8.96 -6.99 -16.88
CA THR A 33 -8.81 -6.94 -18.34
C THR A 33 -7.94 -5.74 -18.72
N ASN A 34 -6.82 -6.01 -19.40
CA ASN A 34 -5.93 -4.96 -19.90
C ASN A 34 -6.60 -4.21 -21.06
N HIS A 35 -6.86 -2.92 -20.88
CA HIS A 35 -7.56 -2.11 -21.88
C HIS A 35 -6.73 -1.82 -23.15
N LYS A 36 -5.41 -2.05 -23.12
CA LYS A 36 -4.52 -1.84 -24.28
C LYS A 36 -4.42 -3.06 -25.18
N THR A 37 -4.41 -4.26 -24.58
CA THR A 37 -4.20 -5.52 -25.32
C THR A 37 -5.47 -6.36 -25.43
N GLY A 38 -6.45 -6.14 -24.55
CA GLY A 38 -7.65 -6.98 -24.41
C GLY A 38 -7.43 -8.23 -23.57
N ASP A 39 -6.21 -8.47 -23.08
CA ASP A 39 -5.89 -9.68 -22.31
C ASP A 39 -6.56 -9.68 -20.94
N ARG A 40 -7.06 -10.85 -20.54
CA ARG A 40 -7.66 -11.05 -19.22
C ARG A 40 -6.68 -11.79 -18.32
N HIS A 41 -6.26 -11.13 -17.25
CA HIS A 41 -5.35 -11.66 -16.25
C HIS A 41 -6.13 -11.91 -14.96
N CYS A 42 -6.12 -13.15 -14.45
CA CYS A 42 -6.70 -13.48 -13.15
C CYS A 42 -5.58 -13.72 -12.15
N HIS A 43 -5.75 -13.17 -10.96
CA HIS A 43 -4.72 -13.05 -9.93
C HIS A 43 -4.93 -14.03 -8.77
#